data_AF-A0A318NYG2-F1
#
_entry.id   AF-A0A318NYG2-F1
#
_cell.length_a   1.000
_cell.length_b   1.000
_cell.length_c   1.000
_cell.angle_alpha   90.00
_cell.angle_beta   90.00
_cell.angle_gamma   90.00
#
_symmetry.space_group_name_H-M   'P 1'
#
loop_
_entity.id
_entity.type
_entity.pdbx_description
1 polymer ?
#
loop_
_entity_poly.entity_id
_entity_poly.type
_entity_poly.pdbx_seq_one_letter_code
_entity_poly.pdbx_strand_id
1 'polypeptide(L)'
;MAALFGELHRLKDLEDQPDDKIVRADLLWAYTRGLVQNDVGRRHYDELLARAPQGRCPFCGHRDVSTLDHQLPKATYPLLATIPDNLVPACSECNHRKNDAVAANTDTQLLHPYFEDASHGRWLFARVVSDDPIALLFFAEPDSAFTTTMQARIQHQFTHLRLAALYGTQASRQIAGERLLLNQLRQEGGPAAVSEHLRATAASWAATSVNCWQHAMYEALANDLGYVGGGS
;
A
#
# COMPACT_ATOMS: atom_id res chain seq x y z
N MET A 1 1.20 -20.74 9.79
CA MET A 1 0.71 -20.32 11.13
C MET A 1 1.27 -18.95 11.53
N ALA A 2 2.59 -18.72 11.56
CA ALA A 2 3.15 -17.42 11.97
C ALA A 2 2.60 -16.22 11.17
N ALA A 3 2.51 -16.32 9.83
CA ALA A 3 1.96 -15.25 9.00
C ALA A 3 0.51 -14.87 9.35
N LEU A 4 -0.31 -15.87 9.72
CA LEU A 4 -1.72 -15.68 10.12
C LEU A 4 -1.87 -14.85 11.40
N PHE A 5 -0.90 -14.96 12.31
CA PHE A 5 -0.91 -14.23 13.58
C PHE A 5 -0.03 -12.98 13.56
N GLY A 6 0.51 -12.61 12.39
CA GLY A 6 1.44 -11.49 12.30
C GLY A 6 2.78 -11.76 13.00
N GLU A 7 3.22 -13.00 13.08
CA GLU A 7 4.40 -13.40 13.88
C GLU A 7 5.60 -13.80 13.01
N LEU A 8 5.70 -13.32 11.76
CA LEU A 8 6.84 -13.63 10.89
C LEU A 8 8.19 -13.25 11.52
N HIS A 9 8.26 -12.14 12.24
CA HIS A 9 9.44 -11.70 13.00
C HIS A 9 9.92 -12.70 14.07
N ARG A 10 9.12 -13.72 14.40
CA ARG A 10 9.48 -14.77 15.37
C ARG A 10 10.14 -16.00 14.73
N LEU A 11 10.13 -16.13 13.40
CA LEU A 11 10.70 -17.27 12.67
C LEU A 11 12.23 -17.26 12.63
N LYS A 12 12.88 -16.88 13.74
CA LYS A 12 14.35 -16.74 13.84
C LYS A 12 15.09 -18.07 13.79
N ASP A 13 14.40 -19.16 14.09
CA ASP A 13 14.90 -20.52 13.93
C ASP A 13 15.16 -20.89 12.46
N LEU A 14 14.49 -20.22 11.52
CA LEU A 14 14.69 -20.40 10.08
C LEU A 14 15.71 -19.40 9.50
N GLU A 15 16.18 -18.46 10.29
CA GLU A 15 17.13 -17.43 9.86
C GLU A 15 18.47 -18.08 9.49
N ASP A 16 18.98 -17.76 8.30
CA ASP A 16 20.18 -18.30 7.70
C ASP A 16 20.21 -19.84 7.54
N GLN A 17 19.05 -20.49 7.68
CA GLN A 17 18.92 -21.93 7.45
C GLN A 17 18.49 -22.25 6.01
N PRO A 18 19.06 -23.30 5.38
CA PRO A 18 20.13 -24.15 5.91
C PRO A 18 21.50 -23.44 5.85
N ASP A 19 22.39 -23.81 6.75
CA ASP A 19 23.78 -23.32 6.82
C ASP A 19 24.67 -23.91 5.69
N ASP A 20 24.28 -25.05 5.13
CA ASP A 20 24.90 -25.64 3.95
C ASP A 20 24.75 -24.71 2.73
N LYS A 21 25.90 -24.23 2.23
CA LYS A 21 25.97 -23.29 1.11
C LYS A 21 25.46 -23.84 -0.21
N ILE A 22 25.61 -25.14 -0.45
CA ILE A 22 25.16 -25.80 -1.68
C ILE A 22 23.63 -25.87 -1.65
N VAL A 23 23.07 -26.36 -0.54
CA VAL A 23 21.61 -26.45 -0.38
C VAL A 23 20.98 -25.05 -0.46
N ARG A 24 21.60 -24.05 0.16
CA ARG A 24 21.17 -22.65 0.07
C ARG A 24 21.21 -22.13 -1.38
N ALA A 25 22.26 -22.42 -2.13
CA ALA A 25 22.34 -22.06 -3.54
C ALA A 25 21.23 -22.74 -4.37
N ASP A 26 20.94 -24.00 -4.10
CA ASP A 26 19.88 -24.76 -4.78
C ASP A 26 18.48 -24.19 -4.49
N LEU A 27 18.20 -23.75 -3.26
CA LEU A 27 16.94 -23.09 -2.90
C LEU A 27 16.76 -21.75 -3.63
N LEU A 28 17.82 -20.94 -3.71
CA LEU A 28 17.80 -19.69 -4.46
C LEU A 28 17.70 -19.93 -5.97
N TRP A 29 18.31 -21.00 -6.47
CA TRP A 29 18.18 -21.46 -7.85
C TRP A 29 16.74 -21.91 -8.13
N ALA A 30 16.11 -22.65 -7.22
CA ALA A 30 14.72 -23.10 -7.36
C ALA A 30 13.76 -21.93 -7.51
N TYR A 31 13.97 -20.83 -6.78
CA TYR A 31 13.22 -19.59 -7.02
C TYR A 31 13.57 -18.96 -8.38
N THR A 32 14.85 -18.63 -8.61
CA THR A 32 15.25 -17.80 -9.76
C THR A 32 15.12 -18.51 -11.10
N ARG A 33 15.55 -19.77 -11.19
CA ARG A 33 15.48 -20.58 -12.40
C ARG A 33 14.21 -21.41 -12.46
N GLY A 34 13.83 -22.02 -11.33
CA GLY A 34 12.68 -22.92 -11.26
C GLY A 34 11.34 -22.20 -11.30
N LEU A 35 11.13 -21.16 -10.49
CA LEU A 35 9.85 -20.45 -10.42
C LEU A 35 9.77 -19.28 -11.42
N VAL A 36 10.83 -18.47 -11.54
CA VAL A 36 10.75 -17.22 -12.31
C VAL A 36 11.05 -17.42 -13.81
N GLN A 37 12.05 -18.22 -14.17
CA GLN A 37 12.55 -18.32 -15.55
C GLN A 37 12.11 -19.57 -16.32
N ASN A 38 11.63 -20.61 -15.63
CA ASN A 38 11.11 -21.81 -16.27
C ASN A 38 9.66 -21.60 -16.70
N ASP A 39 9.25 -22.08 -17.87
CA ASP A 39 7.89 -21.87 -18.40
C ASP A 39 6.76 -22.39 -17.49
N VAL A 40 6.96 -23.55 -16.84
CA VAL A 40 5.96 -24.13 -15.93
C VAL A 40 5.93 -23.35 -14.62
N GLY A 41 7.10 -23.09 -14.04
CA GLY A 41 7.19 -22.25 -12.84
C GLY A 41 6.63 -20.86 -13.06
N ARG A 42 6.86 -20.29 -14.25
CA ARG A 42 6.42 -18.94 -14.61
C ARG A 42 4.90 -18.84 -14.62
N ARG A 43 4.19 -19.89 -15.03
CA ARG A 43 2.72 -19.94 -14.92
C ARG A 43 2.27 -19.79 -13.47
N HIS A 44 2.90 -20.50 -12.53
CA HIS A 44 2.60 -20.36 -11.10
C HIS A 44 2.99 -18.99 -10.55
N TYR A 45 4.10 -18.42 -10.99
CA TYR A 45 4.50 -17.07 -10.64
C TYR A 45 3.45 -16.04 -11.09
N ASP A 46 2.96 -16.17 -12.34
CA ASP A 46 1.94 -15.28 -12.89
C ASP A 46 0.56 -15.50 -12.22
N GLU A 47 0.22 -16.74 -11.85
CA GLU A 47 -0.96 -17.04 -11.02
C GLU A 47 -0.88 -16.34 -9.66
N LEU A 48 0.29 -16.31 -9.01
CA LEU A 48 0.48 -15.56 -7.77
C LEU A 48 0.32 -14.06 -8.00
N LEU A 49 0.91 -13.49 -9.05
CA LEU A 49 0.73 -12.07 -9.41
C LEU A 49 -0.75 -11.72 -9.60
N ALA A 50 -1.50 -12.59 -10.29
CA ALA A 50 -2.92 -12.41 -10.58
C ALA A 50 -3.83 -12.44 -9.34
N ARG A 51 -3.32 -12.86 -8.16
CA ARG A 51 -4.07 -12.79 -6.90
C ARG A 51 -4.29 -11.37 -6.39
N ALA A 52 -3.52 -10.40 -6.90
CA ALA A 52 -3.72 -9.00 -6.55
C ALA A 52 -5.05 -8.48 -7.12
N PRO A 53 -6.01 -8.06 -6.27
CA PRO A 53 -7.28 -7.51 -6.74
C PRO A 53 -7.04 -6.34 -7.71
N GLN A 54 -7.65 -6.40 -8.89
CA GLN A 54 -7.50 -5.40 -9.96
C GLN A 54 -6.05 -5.18 -10.41
N GLY A 55 -5.13 -6.11 -10.16
CA GLY A 55 -3.71 -5.96 -10.46
C GLY A 55 -3.01 -4.88 -9.63
N ARG A 56 -3.61 -4.39 -8.53
CA ARG A 56 -3.05 -3.32 -7.72
C ARG A 56 -2.18 -3.85 -6.60
N CYS A 57 -1.06 -3.18 -6.36
CA CYS A 57 -0.14 -3.50 -5.28
C CYS A 57 -0.85 -3.34 -3.92
N PRO A 58 -0.95 -4.42 -3.11
CA PRO A 58 -1.66 -4.38 -1.83
C PRO A 58 -0.97 -3.49 -0.78
N PHE A 59 0.33 -3.26 -0.91
CA PHE A 59 1.08 -2.41 0.01
C PHE A 59 0.78 -0.91 -0.14
N CYS A 60 0.47 -0.45 -1.36
CA CYS A 60 0.25 0.98 -1.63
C CYS A 60 -1.10 1.31 -2.27
N GLY A 61 -1.90 0.31 -2.65
CA GLY A 61 -3.24 0.48 -3.24
C GLY A 61 -3.31 1.25 -4.56
N HIS A 62 -2.18 1.63 -5.15
CA HIS A 62 -2.13 2.55 -6.29
C HIS A 62 -1.39 1.99 -7.52
N ARG A 63 -0.15 1.53 -7.37
CA ARG A 63 0.66 1.07 -8.50
C ARG A 63 0.32 -0.36 -8.89
N ASP A 64 0.54 -0.70 -10.15
CA ASP A 64 0.33 -2.07 -10.65
C ASP A 64 1.36 -3.04 -10.07
N VAL A 65 0.93 -4.29 -9.87
CA VAL A 65 1.82 -5.39 -9.51
C VAL A 65 2.72 -5.74 -10.68
N SER A 66 3.98 -6.03 -10.38
CA SER A 66 5.00 -6.39 -11.37
C SER A 66 5.99 -7.43 -10.83
N THR A 67 5.98 -7.68 -9.53
CA THR A 67 6.90 -8.59 -8.86
C THR A 67 6.20 -9.36 -7.73
N LEU A 68 6.75 -10.50 -7.33
CA LEU A 68 6.44 -11.11 -6.04
C LEU A 68 7.48 -10.65 -5.02
N ASP A 69 7.01 -9.99 -3.97
CA ASP A 69 7.77 -9.63 -2.77
C ASP A 69 7.89 -10.84 -1.83
N HIS A 70 9.07 -11.01 -1.26
CA HIS A 70 9.30 -11.97 -0.19
C HIS A 70 9.03 -11.31 1.15
N GLN A 71 8.03 -11.77 1.90
CA GLN A 71 7.73 -11.19 3.23
C GLN A 71 8.91 -11.34 4.19
N LEU A 72 9.52 -12.53 4.21
CA LEU A 72 10.83 -12.79 4.76
C LEU A 72 11.84 -12.96 3.61
N PRO A 73 12.92 -12.16 3.56
CA PRO A 73 13.82 -12.10 2.40
C PRO A 73 14.41 -13.46 2.08
N LYS A 74 14.36 -13.88 0.80
CA LYS A 74 14.94 -15.17 0.36
C LYS A 74 16.43 -15.30 0.66
N ALA A 75 17.16 -14.17 0.73
CA ALA A 75 18.56 -14.17 1.10
C ALA A 75 18.69 -14.69 2.54
N THR A 76 18.02 -14.09 3.52
CA THR A 76 18.13 -14.53 4.92
C THR A 76 17.33 -15.81 5.21
N TYR A 77 16.22 -16.04 4.51
CA TYR A 77 15.29 -17.17 4.73
C TYR A 77 15.12 -18.02 3.46
N PRO A 78 16.17 -18.73 2.99
CA PRO A 78 16.12 -19.45 1.72
C PRO A 78 15.13 -20.63 1.74
N LEU A 79 14.85 -21.23 2.91
CA LEU A 79 13.78 -22.24 3.06
C LEU A 79 12.39 -21.71 2.69
N LEU A 80 12.19 -20.39 2.74
CA LEU A 80 10.94 -19.73 2.42
C LEU A 80 10.92 -19.12 1.00
N ALA A 81 11.97 -19.34 0.20
CA ALA A 81 12.16 -18.66 -1.07
C ALA A 81 11.06 -18.97 -2.11
N THR A 82 10.47 -20.16 -2.08
CA THR A 82 9.41 -20.59 -3.01
C THR A 82 8.08 -20.87 -2.33
N ILE A 83 7.96 -20.53 -1.04
CA ILE A 83 6.73 -20.80 -0.27
C ILE A 83 5.68 -19.75 -0.65
N PRO A 84 4.50 -20.14 -1.17
CA PRO A 84 3.48 -19.19 -1.64
C PRO A 84 3.04 -18.18 -0.58
N ASP A 85 2.94 -18.59 0.68
CA ASP A 85 2.58 -17.70 1.79
C ASP A 85 3.64 -16.62 2.07
N ASN A 86 4.89 -16.85 1.64
CA ASN A 86 5.97 -15.86 1.73
C ASN A 86 6.08 -14.98 0.47
N LEU A 87 5.29 -15.26 -0.58
CA LEU A 87 5.34 -14.60 -1.88
C LEU A 87 4.08 -13.77 -2.13
N VAL A 88 4.22 -12.44 -2.08
CA VAL A 88 3.11 -11.50 -2.16
C VAL A 88 3.25 -10.58 -3.37
N PRO A 89 2.22 -10.43 -4.22
CA PRO A 89 2.25 -9.46 -5.31
C PRO A 89 2.58 -8.05 -4.84
N ALA A 90 3.48 -7.38 -5.54
CA ALA A 90 3.93 -6.05 -5.22
C ALA A 90 4.29 -5.26 -6.49
N CYS A 91 4.18 -3.94 -6.41
CA CYS A 91 4.86 -3.07 -7.35
C CYS A 91 6.37 -3.05 -7.05
N SER A 92 7.18 -2.85 -8.07
CA SER A 92 8.65 -2.80 -7.96
C SER A 92 9.14 -1.82 -6.90
N GLU A 93 8.51 -0.65 -6.77
CA GLU A 93 8.90 0.37 -5.81
C GLU A 93 8.65 -0.05 -4.35
N CYS A 94 7.52 -0.73 -4.05
CA CYS A 94 7.25 -1.19 -2.68
C CYS A 94 8.17 -2.36 -2.31
N ASN A 95 8.36 -3.30 -3.23
CA ASN A 95 9.30 -4.42 -3.07
C ASN A 95 10.73 -3.89 -2.81
N HIS A 96 11.20 -2.94 -3.62
CA HIS A 96 12.51 -2.32 -3.42
C HIS A 96 12.64 -1.54 -2.11
N ARG A 97 11.57 -0.85 -1.65
CA ARG A 97 11.60 -0.12 -0.38
C ARG A 97 11.68 -1.04 0.83
N LYS A 98 10.90 -2.12 0.81
CA LYS A 98 10.96 -3.17 1.83
C LYS A 98 12.33 -3.84 1.81
N ASN A 99 12.82 -4.16 0.62
CA ASN A 99 14.10 -4.82 0.39
C ASN A 99 14.25 -6.08 1.26
N ASP A 100 15.47 -6.35 1.70
CA ASP A 100 15.81 -7.43 2.62
C ASP A 100 15.56 -7.07 4.11
N ALA A 101 14.71 -6.08 4.41
CA ALA A 101 14.41 -5.74 5.81
C ALA A 101 13.60 -6.86 6.48
N VAL A 102 14.07 -7.26 7.67
CA VAL A 102 13.37 -8.17 8.58
C VAL A 102 12.92 -7.36 9.79
N ALA A 103 11.64 -7.49 10.14
CA ALA A 103 11.09 -6.77 11.28
C ALA A 103 11.72 -7.24 12.59
N ALA A 104 12.16 -6.30 13.43
CA ALA A 104 12.79 -6.62 14.71
C ALA A 104 11.77 -7.08 15.77
N ASN A 105 10.51 -6.65 15.61
CA ASN A 105 9.41 -6.92 16.52
C ASN A 105 8.07 -6.85 15.78
N THR A 106 7.01 -7.18 16.51
CA THR A 106 5.63 -7.18 15.99
C THR A 106 5.21 -5.82 15.42
N ASP A 107 5.58 -4.70 16.02
CA ASP A 107 5.08 -3.37 15.61
C ASP A 107 5.74 -2.86 14.32
N THR A 108 6.94 -3.36 14.01
CA THR A 108 7.70 -3.04 12.78
C THR A 108 7.46 -4.02 11.64
N GLN A 109 6.63 -5.04 11.83
CA GLN A 109 6.28 -5.96 10.75
C GLN A 109 5.26 -5.32 9.83
N LEU A 110 5.57 -5.27 8.53
CA LEU A 110 4.59 -4.87 7.52
C LEU A 110 3.38 -5.81 7.57
N LEU A 111 2.21 -5.26 7.26
CA LEU A 111 0.98 -6.04 7.24
C LEU A 111 1.05 -7.08 6.14
N HIS A 112 0.72 -8.32 6.48
CA HIS A 112 0.71 -9.39 5.52
C HIS A 112 -0.56 -9.35 4.64
N PRO A 113 -0.47 -9.09 3.32
CA PRO A 113 -1.66 -8.85 2.50
C PRO A 113 -2.66 -9.99 2.36
N TYR A 114 -2.25 -11.23 2.66
CA TYR A 114 -3.16 -12.38 2.65
C TYR A 114 -3.86 -12.65 3.98
N PHE A 115 -3.32 -12.15 5.10
CA PHE A 115 -3.72 -12.60 6.44
C PHE A 115 -4.12 -11.47 7.37
N GLU A 116 -3.75 -10.22 7.05
CA GLU A 116 -4.07 -9.05 7.84
C GLU A 116 -4.94 -8.09 7.01
N ASP A 117 -6.05 -7.66 7.60
CA ASP A 117 -7.03 -6.80 6.94
C ASP A 117 -7.10 -5.43 7.63
N ALA A 118 -6.64 -4.39 6.94
CA ALA A 118 -6.71 -3.00 7.39
C ALA A 118 -7.90 -2.23 6.76
N SER A 119 -8.93 -2.93 6.27
CA SER A 119 -10.12 -2.32 5.66
C SER A 119 -11.31 -2.15 6.61
N HIS A 120 -11.32 -2.84 7.77
CA HIS A 120 -12.43 -2.84 8.73
C HIS A 120 -12.52 -1.58 9.63
N GLY A 121 -11.68 -0.58 9.40
CA GLY A 121 -11.66 0.70 10.11
C GLY A 121 -10.99 1.77 9.26
N ARG A 122 -11.07 3.04 9.66
CA ARG A 122 -10.44 4.14 8.96
C ARG A 122 -9.03 4.38 9.50
N TRP A 123 -8.10 4.68 8.60
CA TRP A 123 -6.74 5.05 8.99
C TRP A 123 -6.07 6.03 8.04
N LEU A 124 -6.51 6.13 6.77
CA LEU A 124 -5.89 7.04 5.81
C LEU A 124 -6.66 8.36 5.71
N PHE A 125 -5.92 9.46 5.92
CA PHE A 125 -6.44 10.82 5.84
C PHE A 125 -5.48 11.72 5.06
N ALA A 126 -5.99 12.89 4.64
CA ALA A 126 -5.22 13.95 4.03
C ALA A 126 -5.67 15.32 4.56
N ARG A 127 -4.83 16.32 4.35
CA ARG A 127 -5.18 17.74 4.53
C ARG A 127 -4.58 18.58 3.42
N VAL A 128 -5.27 19.64 3.04
CA VAL A 128 -4.74 20.64 2.11
C VAL A 128 -3.63 21.42 2.83
N VAL A 129 -2.50 21.62 2.16
CA VAL A 129 -1.36 22.39 2.69
C VAL A 129 -0.94 23.55 1.80
N SER A 130 -1.44 23.60 0.57
CA SER A 130 -1.28 24.69 -0.40
C SER A 130 -2.44 24.61 -1.39
N ASP A 131 -3.00 25.75 -1.79
CA ASP A 131 -4.07 25.90 -2.78
C ASP A 131 -3.51 26.19 -4.18
N ASP A 132 -2.41 26.94 -4.28
CA ASP A 132 -1.69 27.19 -5.55
C ASP A 132 -0.15 27.11 -5.42
N PRO A 133 0.51 26.10 -6.01
CA PRO A 133 -0.10 24.91 -6.59
C PRO A 133 -0.78 24.07 -5.50
N ILE A 134 -1.88 23.40 -5.86
CA ILE A 134 -2.59 22.51 -4.93
C ILE A 134 -1.65 21.41 -4.43
N ALA A 135 -1.55 21.27 -3.12
CA ALA A 135 -0.77 20.22 -2.48
C ALA A 135 -1.51 19.66 -1.26
N LEU A 136 -1.46 18.35 -1.11
CA LEU A 136 -2.04 17.63 0.02
C LEU A 136 -0.97 16.85 0.77
N LEU A 137 -1.05 16.88 2.10
CA LEU A 137 -0.28 16.01 2.97
C LEU A 137 -1.15 14.85 3.44
N PHE A 138 -0.74 13.62 3.14
CA PHE A 138 -1.38 12.40 3.61
C PHE A 138 -0.71 11.90 4.89
N PHE A 139 -1.51 11.32 5.78
CA PHE A 139 -1.06 10.75 7.04
C PHE A 139 -1.91 9.54 7.44
N ALA A 140 -1.35 8.69 8.29
CA ALA A 140 -2.03 7.52 8.83
C ALA A 140 -2.39 7.73 10.30
N GLU A 141 -3.68 7.76 10.60
CA GLU A 141 -4.25 7.91 11.94
C GLU A 141 -5.29 6.79 12.16
N PRO A 142 -4.83 5.56 12.46
CA PRO A 142 -5.73 4.41 12.55
C PRO A 142 -6.69 4.52 13.74
N ASP A 143 -7.97 4.26 13.47
CA ASP A 143 -9.04 4.29 14.47
C ASP A 143 -8.76 3.41 15.68
N SER A 144 -9.34 3.76 16.83
CA SER A 144 -9.26 2.98 18.06
C SER A 144 -9.91 1.58 17.97
N ALA A 145 -10.62 1.28 16.87
CA ALA A 145 -11.14 -0.05 16.58
C ALA A 145 -10.03 -1.07 16.28
N PHE A 146 -8.88 -0.61 15.78
CA PHE A 146 -7.71 -1.46 15.58
C PHE A 146 -7.00 -1.74 16.90
N THR A 147 -6.39 -2.92 17.02
CA THR A 147 -5.48 -3.21 18.15
C THR A 147 -4.28 -2.27 18.13
N THR A 148 -3.65 -2.04 19.29
CA THR A 148 -2.45 -1.18 19.39
C THR A 148 -1.33 -1.62 18.44
N THR A 149 -1.13 -2.93 18.29
CA THR A 149 -0.17 -3.51 17.34
C THR A 149 -0.56 -3.20 15.89
N MET A 150 -1.83 -3.40 15.50
CA MET A 150 -2.30 -3.08 14.14
C MET A 150 -2.14 -1.59 13.83
N GLN A 151 -2.45 -0.70 14.78
CA GLN A 151 -2.24 0.74 14.64
C GLN A 151 -0.76 1.06 14.37
N ALA A 152 0.15 0.51 15.18
CA ALA A 152 1.59 0.71 15.02
C ALA A 152 2.10 0.21 13.66
N ARG A 153 1.62 -0.96 13.20
CA ARG A 153 1.98 -1.52 11.89
C ARG A 153 1.47 -0.70 10.73
N ILE A 154 0.23 -0.20 10.78
CA ILE A 154 -0.33 0.68 9.75
C ILE A 154 0.55 1.93 9.61
N GLN A 155 0.89 2.57 10.73
CA GLN A 155 1.76 3.75 10.76
C GLN A 155 3.17 3.43 10.25
N HIS A 156 3.75 2.31 10.68
CA HIS A 156 5.05 1.84 10.23
C HIS A 156 5.06 1.59 8.72
N GLN A 157 4.10 0.84 8.20
CA GLN A 157 3.99 0.56 6.76
C GLN A 157 3.82 1.85 5.96
N PHE A 158 2.95 2.77 6.41
CA PHE A 158 2.71 4.04 5.73
C PHE A 158 3.98 4.88 5.60
N THR A 159 4.77 4.94 6.67
CA THR A 159 6.04 5.70 6.71
C THR A 159 7.15 4.99 5.95
N HIS A 160 7.36 3.69 6.20
CA HIS A 160 8.41 2.88 5.59
C HIS A 160 8.30 2.85 4.06
N LEU A 161 7.08 2.71 3.53
CA LEU A 161 6.83 2.68 2.09
C LEU A 161 6.68 4.08 1.46
N ARG A 162 6.81 5.15 2.26
CA ARG A 162 6.70 6.55 1.85
C ARG A 162 5.39 6.86 1.13
N LEU A 163 4.28 6.34 1.65
CA LEU A 163 2.97 6.47 1.01
C LEU A 163 2.49 7.92 0.96
N ALA A 164 2.86 8.76 1.93
CA ALA A 164 2.52 10.19 1.91
C ALA A 164 2.99 10.90 0.63
N ALA A 165 4.24 10.68 0.23
CA ALA A 165 4.82 11.31 -0.95
C ALA A 165 4.21 10.75 -2.25
N LEU A 166 3.94 9.44 -2.28
CA LEU A 166 3.25 8.79 -3.39
C LEU A 166 1.86 9.42 -3.59
N TYR A 167 1.04 9.43 -2.54
CA TYR A 167 -0.34 9.90 -2.62
C TYR A 167 -0.43 11.40 -2.89
N GLY A 168 0.42 12.22 -2.25
CA GLY A 168 0.47 13.67 -2.52
C GLY A 168 0.74 13.99 -3.99
N THR A 169 1.67 13.25 -4.61
CA THR A 169 1.99 13.43 -6.05
C THR A 169 0.80 13.06 -6.94
N GLN A 170 0.11 11.96 -6.64
CA GLN A 170 -1.05 11.51 -7.45
C GLN A 170 -2.25 12.43 -7.26
N ALA A 171 -2.51 12.85 -6.03
CA ALA A 171 -3.59 13.78 -5.70
C ALA A 171 -3.44 15.10 -6.43
N SER A 172 -2.23 15.67 -6.43
CA SER A 172 -1.94 16.93 -7.13
C SER A 172 -2.22 16.82 -8.64
N ARG A 173 -1.84 15.68 -9.27
CA ARG A 173 -2.11 15.42 -10.69
C ARG A 173 -3.60 15.25 -10.98
N GLN A 174 -4.31 14.53 -10.13
CA GLN A 174 -5.74 14.28 -10.31
C GLN A 174 -6.54 15.58 -10.24
N ILE A 175 -6.30 16.40 -9.22
CA ILE A 175 -6.99 17.70 -9.09
C ILE A 175 -6.62 18.67 -10.19
N ALA A 176 -5.35 18.69 -10.63
CA ALA A 176 -4.97 19.49 -11.80
C ALA A 176 -5.74 19.09 -13.07
N GLY A 177 -6.01 17.79 -13.24
CA GLY A 177 -6.85 17.26 -14.32
C GLY A 177 -8.33 17.63 -14.22
N GLU A 178 -8.83 17.86 -13.01
CA GLU A 178 -10.24 18.21 -12.73
C GLU A 178 -10.47 19.73 -12.64
N ARG A 179 -9.42 20.54 -12.80
CA ARG A 179 -9.48 22.00 -12.63
C ARG A 179 -10.57 22.69 -13.45
N LEU A 180 -10.79 22.26 -14.69
CA LEU A 180 -11.84 22.85 -15.54
C LEU A 180 -13.24 22.63 -14.94
N LEU A 181 -13.55 21.38 -14.57
CA LEU A 181 -14.82 21.01 -13.97
C LEU A 181 -15.06 21.77 -12.65
N LEU A 182 -14.05 21.79 -11.78
CA LEU A 182 -14.13 22.47 -10.49
C LEU A 182 -14.34 23.98 -10.64
N ASN A 183 -13.72 24.61 -11.65
CA ASN A 183 -13.93 26.02 -11.96
C ASN A 183 -15.35 26.28 -12.50
N GLN A 184 -15.89 25.39 -13.34
CA GLN A 184 -17.27 25.51 -13.84
C GLN A 184 -18.29 25.41 -12.70
N LEU A 185 -18.16 24.38 -11.85
CA LEU A 185 -19.01 24.21 -10.67
C LEU A 185 -18.97 25.44 -9.75
N ARG A 186 -17.78 26.02 -9.58
CA ARG A 186 -17.59 27.24 -8.80
C ARG A 186 -18.27 28.46 -9.42
N GLN A 187 -18.19 28.62 -10.75
CA GLN A 187 -18.83 29.74 -11.45
C GLN A 187 -20.36 29.64 -11.44
N GLU A 188 -20.90 28.42 -11.57
CA GLU A 188 -22.34 28.18 -11.70
C GLU A 188 -23.06 28.10 -10.34
N GLY A 189 -22.47 27.42 -9.36
CA GLY A 189 -23.10 27.10 -8.08
C GLY A 189 -22.27 27.47 -6.85
N GLY A 190 -21.15 28.17 -7.04
CA GLY A 190 -20.32 28.67 -5.95
C GLY A 190 -19.64 27.57 -5.12
N PRO A 191 -19.16 27.92 -3.91
CA PRO A 191 -18.51 26.99 -2.98
C PRO A 191 -19.37 25.76 -2.64
N ALA A 192 -20.69 25.91 -2.56
CA ALA A 192 -21.61 24.83 -2.21
C ALA A 192 -21.58 23.71 -3.27
N ALA A 193 -21.65 24.05 -4.56
CA ALA A 193 -21.61 23.09 -5.65
C ALA A 193 -20.27 22.33 -5.72
N VAL A 194 -19.15 23.03 -5.49
CA VAL A 194 -17.83 22.40 -5.41
C VAL A 194 -17.78 21.40 -4.24
N SER A 195 -18.23 21.81 -3.06
CA SER A 195 -18.24 20.95 -1.87
C SER A 195 -19.13 19.72 -2.06
N GLU A 196 -20.32 19.89 -2.62
CA GLU A 196 -21.24 18.77 -2.92
C GLU A 196 -20.62 17.77 -3.89
N HIS A 197 -20.02 18.25 -4.99
CA HIS A 197 -19.32 17.39 -5.94
C HIS A 197 -18.18 16.60 -5.26
N LEU A 198 -17.31 17.28 -4.50
CA LEU A 198 -16.20 16.62 -3.81
C LEU A 198 -16.68 15.58 -2.80
N ARG A 199 -17.73 15.85 -2.02
CA ARG A 199 -18.33 14.88 -1.09
C ARG A 199 -18.94 13.68 -1.81
N ALA A 200 -19.66 13.91 -2.91
CA ALA A 200 -20.25 12.83 -3.69
C ALA A 200 -19.16 11.92 -4.27
N THR A 201 -18.09 12.51 -4.81
CA THR A 201 -16.93 11.78 -5.34
C THR A 201 -16.18 11.03 -4.22
N ALA A 202 -16.00 11.66 -3.05
CA ALA A 202 -15.43 11.00 -1.87
C ALA A 202 -16.23 9.75 -1.47
N ALA A 203 -17.56 9.87 -1.37
CA ALA A 203 -18.44 8.76 -1.04
C ALA A 203 -18.38 7.62 -2.06
N SER A 204 -18.25 7.94 -3.36
CA SER A 204 -18.08 6.93 -4.41
C SER A 204 -16.78 6.11 -4.23
N TRP A 205 -15.66 6.78 -3.94
CA TRP A 205 -14.40 6.10 -3.66
C TRP A 205 -14.45 5.31 -2.34
N ALA A 206 -15.08 5.85 -1.31
CA ALA A 206 -15.25 5.19 -0.02
C ALA A 206 -16.01 3.86 -0.12
N ALA A 207 -17.00 3.78 -1.02
CA ALA A 207 -17.76 2.55 -1.27
C ALA A 207 -16.91 1.40 -1.84
N THR A 208 -15.78 1.72 -2.49
CA THR A 208 -14.80 0.72 -2.94
C THR A 208 -13.77 0.43 -1.86
N SER A 209 -13.21 1.47 -1.25
CA SER A 209 -12.25 1.35 -0.16
C SER A 209 -12.20 2.63 0.66
N VAL A 210 -12.55 2.53 1.94
CA VAL A 210 -12.49 3.66 2.87
C VAL A 210 -11.08 4.22 3.05
N ASN A 211 -10.04 3.42 2.78
CA ASN A 211 -8.63 3.82 2.93
C ASN A 211 -7.90 3.97 1.58
N CYS A 212 -8.60 4.17 0.46
CA CYS A 212 -7.94 4.59 -0.77
C CYS A 212 -7.57 6.08 -0.72
N TRP A 213 -6.47 6.45 -1.37
CA TRP A 213 -5.97 7.82 -1.34
C TRP A 213 -6.91 8.82 -2.02
N GLN A 214 -7.71 8.38 -3.00
CA GLN A 214 -8.71 9.24 -3.64
C GLN A 214 -9.79 9.65 -2.64
N HIS A 215 -10.31 8.70 -1.86
CA HIS A 215 -11.28 9.00 -0.82
C HIS A 215 -10.73 10.04 0.16
N ALA A 216 -9.53 9.79 0.72
CA ALA A 216 -8.88 10.72 1.63
C ALA A 216 -8.63 12.11 1.00
N MET A 217 -8.26 12.17 -0.28
CA MET A 217 -8.09 13.41 -1.03
C MET A 217 -9.39 14.20 -1.15
N TYR A 218 -10.44 13.58 -1.70
CA TYR A 218 -11.71 14.28 -1.94
C TYR A 218 -12.39 14.71 -0.64
N GLU A 219 -12.32 13.88 0.39
CA GLU A 219 -12.83 14.20 1.72
C GLU A 219 -12.08 15.41 2.33
N ALA A 220 -10.75 15.44 2.21
CA ALA A 220 -9.94 16.58 2.68
C ALA A 220 -10.30 17.87 1.95
N LEU A 221 -10.41 17.83 0.62
CA LEU A 221 -10.76 18.99 -0.20
C LEU A 221 -12.19 19.48 0.08
N ALA A 222 -13.14 18.57 0.25
CA ALA A 222 -14.54 18.93 0.54
C ALA A 222 -14.72 19.67 1.87
N ASN A 223 -13.82 19.43 2.82
CA ASN A 223 -13.84 19.98 4.17
C ASN A 223 -12.89 21.18 4.34
N ASP A 224 -12.07 21.50 3.35
CA ASP A 224 -11.19 22.66 3.38
C ASP A 224 -11.91 23.91 2.87
N LEU A 225 -12.25 24.82 3.78
CA LEU A 225 -12.99 26.05 3.45
C LEU A 225 -12.19 26.99 2.55
N GLY A 226 -10.85 26.99 2.63
CA GLY A 226 -10.00 27.80 1.77
C GLY A 226 -10.11 27.33 0.32
N TYR A 227 -9.88 26.05 0.10
CA TYR A 227 -9.99 25.42 -1.21
C TYR A 227 -11.41 25.53 -1.79
N VAL A 228 -12.44 25.19 -0.99
CA VAL A 228 -13.85 25.27 -1.42
C VAL A 228 -14.30 26.70 -1.63
N GLY A 229 -13.76 27.67 -0.89
CA GLY A 229 -14.01 29.10 -1.07
C GLY A 229 -13.32 29.69 -2.30
N GLY A 230 -12.27 29.03 -2.80
CA GLY A 230 -11.45 29.53 -3.91
C GLY A 230 -10.38 30.49 -3.43
N GLY A 231 -9.76 30.17 -2.28
CA GLY A 231 -8.69 30.93 -1.65
C GLY A 231 -7.57 31.26 -2.64
N SER A 232 -7.29 32.57 -2.68
CA SER A 232 -6.26 33.34 -3.40
C SER A 232 -6.16 33.16 -4.92
#